data_AF-A0A7L1A9Q4-F1
#
_entry.id   AF-A0A7L1A9Q4-F1
#
_cell.length_a   1.000
_cell.length_b   1.000
_cell.length_c   1.000
_cell.angle_alpha   90.00
_cell.angle_beta   90.00
_cell.angle_gamma   90.00
#
_symmetry.space_group_name_H-M   'P 1'
#
loop_
_entity.id
_entity.type
_entity.pdbx_description
1 polymer ?
#
loop_
_entity_poly.entity_id
_entity_poly.type
_entity_poly.pdbx_seq_one_letter_code
_entity_poly.pdbx_strand_id
1 'polypeptide(L)' 'TGSAWSCPPVHIICALHNPPNRCHSNWKCLPFRKCCPTFCGRKCISKPSGRPV' A
#
# COMPACT_ATOMS: atom_id res chain seq x y z
N THR A 1 -10.73 -15.24 8.23
CA THR A 1 -11.01 -14.41 7.04
C THR A 1 -9.91 -13.36 6.90
N GLY A 2 -8.81 -13.68 6.21
CA GLY A 2 -7.68 -12.74 6.10
C GLY A 2 -6.93 -13.00 4.82
N SER A 3 -7.11 -12.15 3.82
CA SER A 3 -6.42 -12.31 2.55
C SER A 3 -4.91 -12.20 2.77
N ALA A 4 -4.19 -13.32 2.58
CA ALA A 4 -2.76 -13.48 2.81
C ALA A 4 -1.88 -12.84 1.71
N TRP A 5 -2.31 -11.69 1.15
CA TRP A 5 -1.48 -10.95 0.20
C TRP A 5 -0.65 -9.91 0.93
N SER A 6 0.63 -9.80 0.54
CA SER A 6 1.57 -8.82 1.08
C SER A 6 1.68 -7.61 0.17
N CYS A 7 2.05 -6.46 0.75
CA CYS A 7 2.32 -5.26 -0.02
C CYS A 7 3.39 -5.53 -1.09
N PRO A 8 3.27 -4.96 -2.30
CA PRO A 8 4.30 -5.08 -3.31
C PRO A 8 5.58 -4.40 -2.82
N PRO A 9 6.76 -4.91 -3.23
CA PRO A 9 8.01 -4.25 -2.93
C PRO A 9 8.05 -2.88 -3.61
N VAL A 10 8.55 -1.88 -2.88
CA VAL A 10 8.72 -0.52 -3.37
C VAL A 10 10.20 -0.30 -3.59
N HIS A 11 10.62 -0.24 -4.86
CA HIS A 11 12.03 -0.07 -5.23
C HIS A 11 12.46 1.39 -5.38
N ILE A 12 11.50 2.31 -5.48
CA ILE A 12 11.74 3.73 -5.71
C ILE A 12 10.97 4.51 -4.65
N ILE A 13 11.64 5.46 -4.00
CA ILE A 13 11.03 6.34 -2.99
C ILE A 13 11.22 7.81 -3.40
N CYS A 14 10.25 8.65 -3.07
CA CYS A 14 10.35 10.09 -3.25
C CYS A 14 11.35 10.68 -2.25
N ALA A 15 12.14 11.65 -2.67
CA ALA A 15 13.09 12.38 -1.83
C ALA A 15 12.38 13.45 -0.97
N LEU A 16 11.36 13.05 -0.22
CA LEU A 16 10.59 13.91 0.65
C LEU A 16 10.82 13.49 2.10
N HIS A 17 11.30 14.42 2.94
CA HIS A 17 11.63 14.13 4.33
C HIS A 17 10.41 13.61 5.12
N ASN A 18 9.22 14.13 4.83
CA ASN A 18 7.95 13.71 5.43
C ASN A 18 6.90 13.45 4.34
N PRO A 19 6.85 12.23 3.77
CA PRO A 19 5.88 11.93 2.74
C PRO A 19 4.45 11.81 3.31
N PRO A 20 3.43 12.28 2.57
CA PRO A 20 2.06 12.27 3.04
C PRO A 20 1.53 10.83 3.14
N ASN A 21 1.16 10.42 4.36
CA ASN A 21 0.56 9.12 4.62
C ASN A 21 -0.96 9.21 4.57
N ARG A 22 -1.59 8.58 3.58
CA ARG A 22 -3.06 8.50 3.49
C ARG A 22 -3.65 7.47 4.45
N CYS A 23 -2.82 6.56 4.95
CA CYS A 23 -3.20 5.56 5.93
C CYS A 23 -1.99 5.24 6.82
N HIS A 24 -2.28 4.75 8.03
CA HIS A 24 -1.26 4.25 8.96
C HIS A 24 -1.48 2.78 9.33
N SER A 25 -2.70 2.27 9.12
CA SER A 25 -3.07 0.92 9.49
C SER A 25 -4.19 0.38 8.57
N ASN A 26 -4.29 -0.94 8.48
CA ASN A 26 -5.24 -1.62 7.59
C ASN A 26 -6.71 -1.29 7.91
N TRP A 27 -7.03 -1.02 9.19
CA TRP A 27 -8.38 -0.62 9.61
C TRP A 27 -8.83 0.73 9.05
N LYS A 28 -7.90 1.60 8.64
CA LYS A 28 -8.24 2.87 7.97
C LYS A 28 -8.58 2.67 6.49
N CYS A 29 -8.41 1.47 5.97
CA CYS A 29 -8.69 1.12 4.59
C CYS A 29 -10.02 0.37 4.50
N LEU A 30 -10.65 0.46 3.32
CA LEU A 30 -11.82 -0.36 3.00
C LEU A 30 -11.50 -1.87 3.11
N PRO A 31 -12.52 -2.72 3.31
CA PRO A 31 -12.38 -4.17 3.26
C PRO A 31 -11.59 -4.62 2.02
N PHE A 32 -10.76 -5.66 2.16
CA PHE A 32 -9.88 -6.21 1.13
C PHE A 32 -8.72 -5.31 0.64
N ARG A 33 -8.55 -4.12 1.22
CA ARG A 33 -7.38 -3.26 1.01
C ARG A 33 -6.44 -3.32 2.21
N LYS A 34 -5.15 -3.10 1.96
CA LYS A 34 -4.13 -2.96 3.00
C LYS A 34 -3.42 -1.62 2.86
N CYS A 35 -2.99 -1.09 3.99
CA CYS A 35 -2.17 0.10 4.03
C CYS A 35 -0.73 -0.28 3.71
N CYS A 36 -0.26 0.10 2.52
CA CYS A 36 1.03 -0.29 2.01
C CYS A 36 1.92 0.92 1.73
N PRO A 37 3.25 0.77 1.88
CA PRO A 37 4.17 1.77 1.36
C PRO A 37 4.02 1.86 -0.16
N THR A 38 4.23 3.06 -0.68
CA THR A 38 4.24 3.37 -2.12
C THR A 38 5.46 4.23 -2.42
N PHE A 39 5.65 4.61 -3.68
CA PHE A 39 6.72 5.53 -4.09
C PHE A 39 6.77 6.79 -3.21
N CYS A 40 5.63 7.32 -2.76
CA CYS A 40 5.61 8.45 -1.86
C CYS A 40 4.55 8.28 -0.76
N GLY A 41 5.02 7.86 0.42
CA GLY A 41 4.19 7.64 1.61
C GLY A 41 3.38 6.35 1.54
N ARG A 42 2.36 6.25 2.40
CA ARG A 42 1.49 5.07 2.53
C ARG A 42 0.10 5.30 1.92
N LYS A 43 -0.42 4.29 1.22
CA LYS A 43 -1.77 4.30 0.63
C LYS A 43 -2.48 2.96 0.81
N CYS A 44 -3.80 3.01 0.83
CA CYS A 44 -4.65 1.83 0.80
C CYS A 44 -4.66 1.25 -0.61
N ILE A 45 -4.01 0.11 -0.81
CA ILE A 45 -3.99 -0.61 -2.09
C ILE A 45 -4.78 -1.91 -1.96
N SER A 46 -5.42 -2.33 -3.05
CA SER A 46 -6.00 -3.66 -3.17
C SER A 46 -4.93 -4.67 -3.59
N LYS A 47 -5.22 -5.96 -3.40
CA LYS A 47 -4.39 -7.05 -3.95
C LYS A 47 -4.09 -6.73 -5.43
N PRO A 48 -2.82 -6.80 -5.88
CA PRO A 48 -2.52 -6.71 -7.29
C PRO A 48 -3.32 -7.80 -8.00
N SER A 49 -4.29 -7.39 -8.81
CA SER A 49 -4.94 -8.28 -9.76
C SER A 49 -3.82 -8.80 -10.64
N GLY A 50 -3.57 -10.11 -10.62
CA GLY A 50 -2.50 -10.75 -11.39
C GLY A 50 -2.74 -10.71 -12.91
N ARG A 51 -2.99 -9.53 -13.46
CA ARG A 51 -2.70 -9.24 -14.86
C ARG A 51 -1.21 -8.92 -14.90
N PRO A 52 -0.38 -9.77 -15.53
CA PRO A 52 0.94 -9.35 -15.95
C PRO A 52 0.73 -8.13 -16.85
N VAL A 53 1.32 -7.00 -16.47
CA VAL A 53 1.50 -5.88 -17.38
C VAL A 53 2.67 -6.18 -18.29
#